data_AF-X1KJL4-F1
#
_entry.id   AF-X1KJL4-F1
#
_cell.length_a   1.000
_cell.length_b   1.000
_cell.length_c   1.000
_cell.angle_alpha   90.00
_cell.angle_beta   90.00
_cell.angle_gamma   90.00
#
_symmetry.space_group_name_H-M   'P 1'
#
loop_
_entity.id
_entity.type
_entity.pdbx_description
1 polymer ?
#
loop_
_entity_poly.entity_id
_entity_poly.type
_entity_poly.pdbx_seq_one_letter_code
_entity_poly.pdbx_strand_id
1 'polypeptide(L)'
;LDENADFESLKSNILKINGVKDVIFISSDQALKNLQEELKETEEVLRVFEDNPLPASLRIKLEAKFRTANGLKEISSKIMLLRGTKETIYGGELVDQLKKITHIITVFDLGLLIIIIFSLIFVIFQTIKLTIFARSTEIEIMKLVGASNSFIAIPFTFEGIVQGLLGEDV
;
A
#
# COMPACT_ATOMS: atom_id res chain seq x y z
N LEU A 1 -14.27 -8.39 -29.63
CA LEU A 1 -15.72 -8.06 -29.74
C LEU A 1 -16.29 -8.82 -30.93
N ASP A 2 -17.59 -9.13 -30.98
CA ASP A 2 -18.19 -9.69 -32.21
C ASP A 2 -18.16 -8.65 -33.34
N GLU A 3 -17.88 -9.07 -34.57
CA GLU A 3 -17.71 -8.21 -35.76
C GLU A 3 -18.95 -7.38 -36.11
N ASN A 4 -20.13 -7.75 -35.59
CA ASN A 4 -21.43 -7.11 -35.86
C ASN A 4 -21.99 -6.31 -34.68
N ALA A 5 -21.17 -6.02 -33.65
CA ALA A 5 -21.63 -5.26 -32.49
C ALA A 5 -21.68 -3.75 -32.80
N ASP A 6 -22.82 -3.11 -32.54
CA ASP A 6 -22.96 -1.65 -32.65
C ASP A 6 -22.11 -0.95 -31.57
N PHE A 7 -20.91 -0.55 -31.96
CA PHE A 7 -19.86 -0.01 -31.08
C PHE A 7 -20.28 1.26 -30.37
N GLU A 8 -21.06 2.12 -31.02
CA GLU A 8 -21.53 3.39 -30.44
C GLU A 8 -22.57 3.12 -29.34
N SER A 9 -23.47 2.16 -29.58
CA SER A 9 -24.44 1.71 -28.58
C SER A 9 -23.75 1.07 -27.36
N LEU A 10 -22.73 0.24 -27.56
CA LEU A 10 -21.95 -0.37 -26.48
C LEU A 10 -21.16 0.68 -25.67
N LYS A 11 -20.49 1.61 -26.34
CA LYS A 11 -19.74 2.70 -25.70
C LYS A 11 -20.65 3.57 -24.82
N SER A 12 -21.82 3.96 -25.33
CA SER A 12 -22.81 4.74 -24.60
C SER A 12 -23.32 4.01 -23.35
N ASN A 13 -23.57 2.70 -23.46
CA ASN A 13 -24.03 1.90 -22.33
C ASN A 13 -22.95 1.73 -21.25
N ILE A 14 -21.68 1.58 -21.63
CA ILE A 14 -20.57 1.46 -20.67
C ILE A 14 -20.29 2.79 -19.98
N LEU A 15 -20.39 3.93 -20.69
CA LEU A 15 -20.24 5.27 -20.09
C LEU A 15 -21.33 5.60 -19.05
N LYS A 16 -22.49 4.96 -19.14
CA LYS A 16 -23.57 5.11 -18.14
C LYS A 16 -23.32 4.33 -16.85
N ILE A 17 -22.33 3.42 -16.83
CA ILE A 17 -21.99 2.65 -15.63
C ILE A 17 -21.29 3.57 -14.63
N ASN A 18 -21.85 3.67 -13.43
CA ASN A 18 -21.25 4.43 -12.34
C ASN A 18 -19.83 3.93 -12.04
N GLY A 19 -18.86 4.85 -12.02
CA GLY A 19 -17.43 4.57 -11.80
C GLY A 19 -16.60 4.44 -13.09
N VAL A 20 -17.22 4.49 -14.27
CA VAL A 20 -16.51 4.59 -15.56
C VAL A 20 -16.21 6.06 -15.88
N LYS A 21 -14.93 6.37 -16.05
CA LYS A 21 -14.45 7.71 -16.40
C LYS A 21 -14.38 7.92 -17.91
N ASP A 22 -13.93 6.91 -18.65
CA ASP A 22 -13.69 7.03 -20.09
C ASP A 22 -13.69 5.64 -20.76
N VAL A 23 -14.05 5.59 -22.03
CA VAL A 23 -14.12 4.37 -22.85
C VAL A 23 -13.48 4.64 -24.19
N ILE A 24 -12.32 4.00 -24.43
CA ILE A 24 -11.51 4.18 -25.64
C ILE A 24 -11.63 2.93 -26.49
N PHE A 25 -12.02 3.10 -27.75
CA PHE A 25 -12.00 2.03 -28.74
C PHE A 25 -10.58 1.81 -29.25
N ILE A 26 -10.16 0.56 -29.29
CA ILE A 26 -8.86 0.15 -29.83
C ILE A 26 -9.17 -0.87 -30.93
N SER A 27 -8.89 -0.48 -32.18
CA SER A 27 -8.99 -1.38 -33.34
C SER A 27 -7.94 -2.48 -33.25
N SER A 28 -8.16 -3.59 -33.97
CA SER A 28 -7.21 -4.70 -34.03
C SER A 28 -5.81 -4.25 -34.47
N ASP A 29 -5.72 -3.34 -35.45
CA ASP A 29 -4.45 -2.80 -35.94
C ASP A 29 -3.76 -1.91 -34.91
N GLN A 30 -4.54 -1.11 -34.17
CA GLN A 30 -4.00 -0.24 -33.13
C GLN A 30 -3.58 -1.03 -31.89
N ALA A 31 -4.26 -2.14 -31.58
CA ALA A 31 -3.84 -3.08 -30.55
C ALA A 31 -2.49 -3.71 -30.89
N LEU A 32 -2.28 -4.10 -32.15
CA LEU A 32 -1.01 -4.67 -32.62
C LEU A 32 0.12 -3.65 -32.54
N LYS A 33 -0.12 -2.41 -32.97
CA LYS A 33 0.87 -1.33 -32.87
C LYS A 33 1.25 -1.01 -31.43
N ASN A 34 0.28 -0.93 -30.52
CA ASN A 34 0.55 -0.69 -29.09
C ASN A 34 1.37 -1.84 -28.49
N LEU A 35 1.06 -3.08 -28.87
CA LEU A 35 1.79 -4.26 -28.39
C LEU A 35 3.23 -4.28 -28.90
N GLN A 36 3.45 -3.93 -30.18
CA GLN A 36 4.79 -3.76 -30.75
C GLN A 36 5.61 -2.69 -30.02
N GLU A 37 4.97 -1.58 -29.62
CA GLU A 37 5.64 -0.51 -28.86
C GLU A 37 6.02 -0.94 -27.43
N GLU A 38 5.19 -1.73 -26.77
CA GLU A 38 5.47 -2.29 -25.43
C GLU A 38 6.53 -3.40 -25.47
N LEU A 39 6.59 -4.18 -26.56
CA LEU A 39 7.48 -5.32 -26.74
C LEU A 39 8.68 -5.02 -27.65
N LYS A 40 9.13 -3.76 -27.74
CA LYS A 40 10.28 -3.35 -28.58
C LYS A 40 11.55 -4.18 -28.35
N GLU A 41 11.72 -4.80 -27.17
CA GLU A 41 12.86 -5.66 -26.84
C GLU A 41 12.65 -7.14 -27.23
N THR A 42 11.46 -7.53 -27.71
CA THR A 42 11.08 -8.92 -28.02
C THR A 42 10.26 -9.00 -29.32
N GLU A 43 10.61 -8.15 -30.30
CA GLU A 43 9.88 -7.96 -31.56
C GLU A 43 9.82 -9.24 -32.43
N GLU A 44 10.78 -10.17 -32.26
CA GLU A 44 10.84 -11.47 -32.96
C GLU A 44 9.64 -12.38 -32.67
N VAL A 45 9.04 -12.29 -31.48
CA VAL A 45 7.89 -13.12 -31.08
C VAL A 45 6.62 -12.76 -31.86
N LEU A 46 6.51 -11.50 -32.30
CA LEU A 46 5.34 -11.01 -33.04
C LEU A 46 5.36 -11.40 -34.53
N ARG A 47 6.53 -11.74 -35.10
CA ARG A 47 6.68 -12.16 -36.50
C ARG A 47 6.26 -13.61 -36.76
N VAL A 48 5.97 -14.37 -35.69
CA VAL A 48 5.54 -15.77 -35.75
C VAL A 48 4.07 -15.91 -36.19
N PHE A 49 3.28 -14.84 -36.06
CA PHE A 49 1.88 -14.83 -36.45
C PHE A 49 1.73 -14.29 -37.88
N GLU A 50 1.21 -15.11 -38.80
CA GLU A 50 0.97 -14.72 -40.20
C GLU A 50 -0.20 -13.72 -40.35
N ASP A 51 -1.17 -13.78 -39.43
CA ASP A 51 -2.34 -12.88 -39.35
C ASP A 51 -2.44 -12.21 -37.97
N ASN A 52 -3.07 -11.03 -37.89
CA ASN A 52 -3.25 -10.29 -36.63
C ASN A 52 -4.16 -11.07 -35.66
N PRO A 53 -3.61 -11.63 -34.55
CA PRO A 53 -4.40 -12.44 -33.63
C PRO A 53 -5.21 -11.60 -32.64
N LEU A 54 -5.05 -10.27 -32.64
CA LEU A 54 -5.64 -9.39 -31.63
C LEU A 54 -7.03 -8.92 -32.06
N PRO A 55 -8.08 -9.22 -31.27
CA PRO A 55 -9.41 -8.72 -31.54
C PRO A 55 -9.54 -7.23 -31.17
N ALA A 56 -10.44 -6.52 -31.84
CA ALA A 56 -10.86 -5.19 -31.43
C ALA A 56 -11.40 -5.21 -29.99
N SER A 57 -11.01 -4.21 -29.19
CA SER A 57 -11.30 -4.13 -27.76
C SER A 57 -11.71 -2.72 -27.31
N LEU A 58 -12.43 -2.65 -26.19
CA LEU A 58 -12.79 -1.40 -25.53
C LEU A 58 -11.97 -1.28 -24.25
N ARG A 59 -11.10 -0.27 -24.18
CA ARG A 59 -10.32 0.05 -22.98
C ARG A 59 -11.13 0.99 -22.09
N ILE A 60 -11.51 0.50 -20.92
CA ILE A 60 -12.35 1.22 -19.97
C ILE A 60 -11.46 1.79 -18.86
N LYS A 61 -11.47 3.11 -18.68
CA LYS A 61 -10.79 3.77 -17.57
C LYS A 61 -11.79 4.02 -16.46
N LEU A 62 -11.44 3.60 -15.25
CA LEU A 62 -12.25 3.83 -14.06
C LEU A 62 -11.81 5.06 -13.28
N GLU A 63 -12.76 5.68 -12.61
CA GLU A 63 -12.53 6.72 -11.61
C GLU A 63 -11.68 6.21 -10.44
N ALA A 64 -10.87 7.08 -9.84
CA ALA A 64 -9.92 6.70 -8.79
C ALA A 64 -10.59 5.98 -7.60
N LYS A 65 -11.81 6.39 -7.23
CA LYS A 65 -12.60 5.78 -6.14
C LYS A 65 -13.02 4.34 -6.43
N PHE A 66 -13.21 4.01 -7.71
CA PHE A 66 -13.64 2.70 -8.18
C PHE A 66 -12.47 1.81 -8.62
N ARG A 67 -11.21 2.29 -8.51
CA ARG A 67 -9.98 1.51 -8.72
C ARG A 67 -9.66 0.56 -7.55
N THR A 68 -10.68 -0.05 -6.98
CA THR A 68 -10.57 -1.07 -5.92
C THR A 68 -11.01 -2.41 -6.47
N ALA A 69 -10.51 -3.53 -5.94
CA ALA A 69 -10.92 -4.86 -6.43
C ALA A 69 -12.44 -5.04 -6.42
N ASN A 70 -13.14 -4.58 -5.39
CA ASN A 70 -14.61 -4.62 -5.36
C ASN A 70 -15.25 -3.75 -6.47
N GLY A 71 -14.82 -2.50 -6.63
CA GLY A 71 -15.39 -1.59 -7.64
C GLY A 71 -15.10 -2.05 -9.07
N LEU A 72 -13.88 -2.51 -9.32
CA LEU A 72 -13.48 -3.12 -10.56
C LEU A 72 -14.36 -4.39 -10.83
N LYS A 73 -14.56 -5.28 -9.84
CA LYS A 73 -15.33 -6.54 -10.01
C LYS A 73 -16.79 -6.26 -10.32
N GLU A 74 -17.40 -5.32 -9.60
CA GLU A 74 -18.78 -4.90 -9.82
C GLU A 74 -18.99 -4.35 -11.23
N ILE A 75 -18.07 -3.50 -11.69
CA ILE A 75 -18.15 -2.91 -13.04
C ILE A 75 -17.91 -3.98 -14.11
N SER A 76 -16.95 -4.89 -13.91
CA SER A 76 -16.71 -6.02 -14.81
C SER A 76 -17.94 -6.92 -14.95
N SER A 77 -18.61 -7.24 -13.85
CA SER A 77 -19.85 -8.04 -13.88
C SER A 77 -20.99 -7.32 -14.60
N LYS A 78 -21.15 -6.00 -14.42
CA LYS A 78 -22.14 -5.20 -15.17
C LYS A 78 -21.85 -5.18 -16.66
N ILE A 79 -20.57 -5.15 -17.05
CA ILE A 79 -20.15 -5.18 -18.46
C ILE A 79 -20.35 -6.56 -19.08
N MET A 80 -20.08 -7.65 -18.35
CA MET A 80 -20.31 -9.03 -18.83
C MET A 80 -21.78 -9.34 -19.09
N LEU A 81 -22.71 -8.61 -18.46
CA LEU A 81 -24.16 -8.74 -18.70
C LEU A 81 -24.61 -8.05 -20.00
N LEU A 82 -23.76 -7.25 -20.65
CA LEU A 82 -24.05 -6.61 -21.93
C LEU A 82 -23.81 -7.60 -23.08
N ARG A 83 -24.77 -7.70 -24.01
CA ARG A 83 -24.63 -8.54 -25.21
C ARG A 83 -23.46 -8.07 -26.09
N GLY A 84 -22.56 -8.97 -26.47
CA GLY A 84 -21.42 -8.71 -27.37
C GLY A 84 -20.03 -8.69 -26.71
N THR A 85 -19.94 -8.93 -25.40
CA THR A 85 -18.65 -9.05 -24.69
C THR A 85 -18.24 -10.52 -24.56
N LYS A 86 -17.15 -10.90 -25.22
CA LYS A 86 -16.66 -12.29 -25.25
C LYS A 86 -15.80 -12.63 -24.03
N GLU A 87 -15.05 -11.66 -23.49
CA GLU A 87 -14.16 -11.84 -22.35
C GLU A 87 -13.78 -10.49 -21.72
N THR A 88 -13.73 -10.41 -20.39
CA THR A 88 -13.22 -9.25 -19.65
C THR A 88 -11.97 -9.67 -18.87
N ILE A 89 -10.78 -9.35 -19.39
CA ILE A 89 -9.51 -9.59 -18.68
C ILE A 89 -9.41 -8.59 -17.53
N TYR A 90 -9.34 -9.11 -16.32
CA TYR A 90 -9.53 -8.36 -15.10
C TYR A 90 -8.31 -8.46 -14.18
N GLY A 91 -7.54 -7.38 -14.04
CA GLY A 91 -6.31 -7.36 -13.23
C GLY A 91 -6.51 -7.27 -11.71
N GLY A 92 -7.74 -7.38 -11.19
CA GLY A 92 -7.98 -7.17 -9.76
C GLY A 92 -7.49 -8.29 -8.85
N GLU A 93 -7.24 -9.50 -9.38
CA GLU A 93 -6.61 -10.57 -8.59
C GLU A 93 -5.19 -10.21 -8.16
N LEU A 94 -4.43 -9.52 -9.03
CA LEU A 94 -3.11 -8.98 -8.71
C LEU A 94 -3.20 -7.87 -7.65
N VAL A 95 -4.22 -7.01 -7.75
CA VAL A 95 -4.46 -5.92 -6.78
C VAL A 95 -4.79 -6.48 -5.39
N ASP A 96 -5.58 -7.55 -5.32
CA ASP A 96 -5.92 -8.21 -4.05
C ASP A 96 -4.72 -8.92 -3.42
N GLN A 97 -3.87 -9.56 -4.23
CA GLN A 97 -2.63 -10.17 -3.75
C GLN A 97 -1.67 -9.11 -3.17
N LEU A 98 -1.48 -7.99 -3.87
CA LEU A 98 -0.63 -6.89 -3.40
C LEU A 98 -1.16 -6.26 -2.09
N LYS A 99 -2.49 -6.11 -1.96
CA LYS A 99 -3.11 -5.62 -0.73
C LYS A 99 -2.94 -6.59 0.44
N LYS A 100 -3.05 -7.91 0.21
CA LYS A 100 -2.80 -8.92 1.25
C LYS A 100 -1.37 -8.82 1.78
N ILE A 101 -0.39 -8.70 0.89
CA ILE A 101 1.03 -8.55 1.27
C ILE A 101 1.23 -7.27 2.09
N THR A 102 0.71 -6.14 1.60
CA THR A 102 0.82 -4.84 2.29
C THR A 102 0.16 -4.88 3.66
N HIS A 103 -0.99 -5.55 3.80
CA HIS A 103 -1.68 -5.69 5.07
C HIS A 103 -0.87 -6.52 6.07
N ILE A 104 -0.26 -7.63 5.63
CA ILE A 104 0.63 -8.46 6.48
C ILE A 104 1.81 -7.62 6.97
N ILE A 105 2.45 -6.84 6.08
CA ILE A 105 3.55 -5.95 6.46
C ILE A 105 3.10 -4.91 7.49
N THR A 106 1.93 -4.30 7.31
CA THR A 106 1.40 -3.29 8.24
C THR A 106 1.13 -3.87 9.63
N VAL A 107 0.57 -5.08 9.70
CA VAL A 107 0.33 -5.77 10.97
C VAL A 107 1.65 -6.16 11.65
N PHE A 108 2.63 -6.63 10.87
CA PHE A 108 3.95 -6.96 11.38
C PHE A 108 4.69 -5.73 11.93
N ASP A 109 4.65 -4.60 11.20
CA ASP A 109 5.25 -3.34 11.61
C ASP A 109 4.66 -2.80 12.92
N LEU A 110 3.33 -2.89 13.08
CA LEU A 110 2.67 -2.53 14.33
C LEU A 110 3.15 -3.41 15.51
N GLY A 111 3.34 -4.70 15.27
CA GLY A 111 3.89 -5.62 16.28
C GLY A 111 5.33 -5.26 16.65
N LEU A 112 6.15 -4.93 15.66
CA LEU A 112 7.54 -4.53 15.85
C LEU A 112 7.66 -3.22 16.64
N LEU A 113 6.80 -2.24 16.36
CA LEU A 113 6.71 -0.99 17.11
C LEU A 113 6.46 -1.23 18.61
N ILE A 114 5.53 -2.14 18.92
CA ILE A 114 5.22 -2.50 20.32
C ILE A 114 6.48 -3.09 21.00
N ILE A 115 7.18 -4.00 20.33
CA ILE A 115 8.41 -4.62 20.86
C ILE A 115 9.48 -3.55 21.13
N ILE A 116 9.65 -2.57 20.23
CA ILE A 116 10.61 -1.48 20.41
C ILE A 116 10.27 -0.66 21.66
N ILE A 117 9.00 -0.26 21.82
CA ILE A 117 8.55 0.50 22.99
C ILE A 117 8.83 -0.28 24.29
N PHE A 118 8.51 -1.57 24.33
CA PHE A 118 8.80 -2.41 25.48
C PHE A 118 10.30 -2.56 25.74
N SER A 119 11.11 -2.70 24.69
CA SER A 119 12.57 -2.77 24.79
C SER A 119 13.15 -1.47 25.37
N LEU A 120 12.68 -0.30 24.92
CA LEU A 120 13.10 1.00 25.45
C LEU A 120 12.75 1.13 26.94
N ILE A 121 11.53 0.79 27.34
CA ILE A 121 11.12 0.80 28.76
C ILE A 121 12.01 -0.13 29.58
N PHE A 122 12.32 -1.32 29.05
CA PHE A 122 13.19 -2.28 29.72
C PHE A 122 14.61 -1.73 29.89
N VAL A 123 15.18 -1.13 28.84
CA VAL A 123 16.50 -0.49 28.90
C VAL A 123 16.51 0.64 29.93
N ILE A 124 15.52 1.52 29.91
CA ILE A 124 15.40 2.62 30.88
C ILE A 124 15.36 2.10 32.31
N PHE A 125 14.55 1.07 32.57
CA PHE A 125 14.46 0.45 33.90
C PHE A 125 15.81 -0.09 34.36
N GLN A 126 16.53 -0.80 33.48
CA GLN A 126 17.84 -1.34 33.80
C GLN A 126 18.88 -0.24 34.02
N THR A 127 18.83 0.83 33.24
CA THR A 127 19.70 2.01 33.38
C THR A 127 19.47 2.75 34.69
N ILE A 128 18.22 2.92 35.13
CA ILE A 128 17.89 3.54 36.42
C ILE A 128 18.53 2.75 37.58
N LYS A 129 18.39 1.42 37.56
CA LYS A 129 18.97 0.56 38.61
C LYS A 129 20.48 0.69 38.69
N LEU A 130 21.15 0.73 37.53
CA LEU A 130 22.59 0.92 37.45
C LEU A 130 23.02 2.29 37.98
N THR A 131 22.30 3.35 37.60
CA THR A 131 22.58 4.73 38.01
C THR A 131 22.40 4.93 39.52
N ILE A 132 21.34 4.38 40.09
CA ILE A 132 21.10 4.40 41.54
C ILE A 132 22.24 3.69 42.28
N PHE A 133 22.72 2.56 41.76
CA PHE A 133 23.84 1.84 42.37
C PHE A 133 25.13 2.67 42.33
N ALA A 134 25.44 3.30 41.19
CA ALA A 134 26.61 4.17 41.03
C ALA A 134 26.59 5.41 41.94
N ARG A 135 25.39 5.93 42.26
CA ARG A 135 25.20 7.10 43.15
C ARG A 135 24.71 6.73 44.55
N SER A 136 24.87 5.47 44.96
CA SER A 136 24.33 4.96 46.23
C SER A 136 24.80 5.75 47.46
N THR A 137 26.05 6.22 47.48
CA THR A 137 26.60 7.05 48.57
C THR A 137 26.00 8.46 48.62
N GLU A 138 25.80 9.12 47.47
CA GLU A 138 25.10 10.43 47.41
C GLU A 138 23.65 10.30 47.90
N ILE A 139 22.97 9.24 47.46
CA ILE A 139 21.58 8.93 47.83
C ILE A 139 21.48 8.65 49.34
N GLU A 140 22.46 7.94 49.91
CA GLU A 140 22.52 7.66 51.35
C GLU A 140 22.65 8.95 52.17
N ILE A 141 23.54 9.86 51.76
CA ILE A 141 23.68 11.18 52.39
C ILE A 141 22.36 11.95 52.32
N MET A 142 21.72 12.03 51.14
CA MET A 142 20.44 12.72 50.98
C MET A 142 19.33 12.13 51.86
N LYS A 143 19.29 10.81 52.01
CA LYS A 143 18.33 10.12 52.90
C LYS A 143 18.59 10.43 54.37
N LEU A 144 19.85 10.57 54.80
CA LEU A 144 20.20 10.94 56.17
C LEU A 144 19.74 12.36 56.54
N VAL A 145 19.65 13.27 55.57
CA VAL A 145 19.10 14.63 55.78
C VAL A 145 17.56 14.68 55.64
N GLY A 146 16.90 13.53 55.45
CA GLY A 146 15.44 13.41 55.39
C GLY A 146 14.81 13.59 53.99
N ALA A 147 15.58 13.47 52.90
CA ALA A 147 15.03 13.56 51.55
C ALA A 147 14.09 12.39 51.22
N SER A 148 12.94 12.68 50.60
CA SER A 148 11.98 11.66 50.16
C SER A 148 12.44 10.96 48.87
N ASN A 149 12.02 9.70 48.65
CA ASN A 149 12.39 8.93 47.45
C ASN A 149 12.05 9.67 46.14
N SER A 150 10.96 10.44 46.12
CA SER A 150 10.58 11.28 44.97
C SER A 150 11.54 12.45 44.76
N PHE A 151 12.02 13.08 45.83
CA PHE A 151 12.98 14.19 45.74
C PHE A 151 14.32 13.75 45.12
N ILE A 152 14.70 12.48 45.34
CA ILE A 152 15.91 11.88 44.78
C ILE A 152 15.72 11.54 43.29
N ALA A 153 14.53 11.09 42.87
CA ALA A 153 14.28 10.63 41.49
C ALA A 153 13.93 11.76 40.49
N ILE A 154 13.34 12.86 40.97
CA ILE A 154 12.93 14.02 40.14
C ILE A 154 14.07 14.62 39.31
N PRO A 155 15.26 14.96 39.85
CA PRO A 155 16.31 15.58 39.06
C PRO A 155 16.78 14.70 37.89
N PHE A 156 16.94 13.40 38.10
CA PHE A 156 17.31 12.46 37.02
C PHE A 156 16.23 12.32 35.95
N THR A 157 14.96 12.30 36.37
CA THR A 157 13.83 12.23 35.44
C THR A 157 13.74 13.50 34.60
N PHE A 158 14.00 14.66 35.20
CA PHE A 158 14.01 15.94 34.52
C PHE A 158 15.19 16.05 33.53
N GLU A 159 16.39 15.63 33.93
CA GLU A 159 17.57 15.61 33.07
C GLU A 159 17.35 14.72 31.85
N GLY A 160 16.75 13.53 32.03
CA GLY A 160 16.37 12.65 30.92
C GLY A 160 15.29 13.22 29.99
N ILE A 161 14.30 13.94 30.52
CA ILE A 161 13.27 14.62 29.70
C ILE A 161 13.91 15.75 28.89
N VAL A 162 14.78 16.54 29.51
CA VAL A 162 15.47 17.66 28.84
C VAL A 162 16.41 17.15 27.76
N GLN A 163 17.22 16.11 28.04
CA GLN A 163 18.07 15.48 27.03
C GLN A 163 17.25 14.88 25.88
N GLY A 164 16.11 14.23 26.18
CA GLY A 164 15.21 13.70 25.15
C GLY A 164 14.53 14.78 24.31
N LEU A 165 14.21 15.95 24.88
CA LEU A 165 13.61 17.08 24.17
C LEU A 165 14.61 17.88 23.35
N LEU A 166 15.84 18.04 23.86
CA LEU A 166 16.90 18.76 23.17
C LEU A 166 17.55 17.93 22.06
N GLY A 167 17.25 16.64 21.98
CA GLY A 167 17.84 15.75 20.98
C GLY A 167 19.36 15.77 21.07
N GLU A 168 19.89 15.79 22.30
CA GLU A 168 21.33 15.69 22.49
C GLU A 168 21.71 14.23 22.28
N ASP A 169 21.84 13.90 20.99
CA ASP A 169 22.31 12.62 20.50
C ASP A 169 23.65 12.25 21.15
N VAL A 170 23.77 10.95 21.42
CA VAL A 170 25.02 10.20 21.61
C VAL A 170 25.99 10.48 20.46
#